data_AF-A0AAE7NU88-F1
#
_entry.id   AF-A0AAE7NU88-F1
#
_cell.length_a   1.000
_cell.length_b   1.000
_cell.length_c   1.000
_cell.angle_alpha   90.00
_cell.angle_beta   90.00
_cell.angle_gamma   90.00
#
_symmetry.space_group_name_H-M   'P 1'
#
loop_
_entity.id
_entity.type
_entity.pdbx_description
1 polymer ?
#
loop_
_entity_poly.entity_id
_entity_poly.type
_entity_poly.pdbx_seq_one_letter_code
_entity_poly.pdbx_strand_id
1 'polypeptide(L)'
;MEFFESAFWTGFLWPLIIMVAESVLVLVVLLVAIAYILLADRKIWAAVQIRRGPNVVGPWGLLQSFADLLKFVLKEPIIPAGANKGVFLLAPLVSCVLALAAWAVIPTNLGWVISDINVGILFIFAISSLSIYGIIMAGWSSNSKYPFLAALRSAAQMVSYEVSIGFVIITVLLCAGTLNLSAVVEAQHARGLASLIGLPQLTILNWYVWPLFPMFVVFYVSALAETNRPPFDLVEAESELVAGFMVEYGSTPYLLFMLGEYVAIVTMCAMATILFLGGWLPPVDLPPFNWVPGIIWFALKLFFMFFLFAMAKAIVPRYRYDQLMRLGWKVFLPISLAMVIVVAGVLHFAGIAPK
;
A
#
# COMPACT_ATOMS: atom_id res chain seq x y z
N MET A 1 36.01 -27.99 10.00
CA MET A 1 35.67 -26.60 9.61
C MET A 1 35.51 -26.47 8.09
N GLU A 2 36.17 -27.29 7.27
CA GLU A 2 36.04 -27.30 5.79
C GLU A 2 34.63 -27.59 5.23
N PHE A 3 33.75 -28.26 6.00
CA PHE A 3 32.38 -28.55 5.53
C PHE A 3 31.57 -27.27 5.26
N PHE A 4 31.66 -26.28 6.17
CA PHE A 4 30.96 -24.99 6.04
C PHE A 4 31.64 -24.02 5.07
N GLU A 5 32.87 -24.29 4.64
CA GLU A 5 33.62 -23.47 3.68
C GLU A 5 33.50 -23.96 2.23
N SER A 6 32.90 -25.13 2.01
CA SER A 6 32.67 -25.62 0.66
C SER A 6 31.78 -24.67 -0.16
N ALA A 7 32.03 -24.60 -1.47
CA ALA A 7 31.36 -23.68 -2.40
C ALA A 7 29.82 -23.78 -2.39
N PHE A 8 29.28 -24.92 -1.97
CA PHE A 8 27.84 -25.12 -1.78
C PHE A 8 27.29 -24.33 -0.58
N TRP A 9 28.01 -24.31 0.54
CA TRP A 9 27.59 -23.61 1.74
C TRP A 9 27.77 -22.10 1.61
N THR A 10 28.92 -21.66 1.12
CA THR A 10 29.23 -20.22 0.97
C THR A 10 28.51 -19.59 -0.23
N GLY A 11 28.34 -20.34 -1.33
CA GLY A 11 27.70 -19.83 -2.55
C GLY A 11 26.17 -19.90 -2.56
N PHE A 12 25.57 -20.95 -1.97
CA PHE A 12 24.13 -21.18 -2.07
C PHE A 12 23.41 -21.20 -0.73
N LEU A 13 23.82 -22.04 0.22
CA LEU A 13 23.06 -22.22 1.46
C LEU A 13 23.09 -21.00 2.38
N TRP A 14 24.26 -20.39 2.61
CA TRP A 14 24.33 -19.23 3.50
C TRP A 14 23.55 -18.03 2.98
N PRO A 15 23.73 -17.61 1.72
CA PRO A 15 22.92 -16.54 1.14
C PRO A 15 21.42 -16.84 1.20
N LEU A 16 21.01 -18.08 0.92
CA LEU A 16 19.61 -18.48 1.00
C LEU A 16 19.05 -18.38 2.42
N ILE A 17 19.79 -18.84 3.42
CA ILE A 17 19.36 -18.75 4.83
C ILE A 17 19.24 -17.29 5.26
N ILE A 18 20.18 -16.43 4.87
CA ILE A 18 20.16 -15.00 5.18
C ILE A 18 18.92 -14.34 4.53
N MET A 19 18.69 -14.57 3.23
CA MET A 19 17.52 -14.02 2.53
C MET A 19 16.20 -14.49 3.15
N VAL A 20 16.10 -15.77 3.54
CA VAL A 20 14.90 -16.30 4.21
C VAL A 20 14.74 -15.65 5.60
N ALA A 21 15.82 -15.51 6.37
CA ALA A 21 15.77 -14.88 7.68
C ALA A 21 15.35 -13.39 7.60
N GLU A 22 15.90 -12.65 6.65
CA GLU A 22 15.52 -11.26 6.37
C GLU A 22 14.05 -11.15 5.93
N SER A 23 13.60 -12.03 5.04
CA SER A 23 12.21 -12.08 4.60
C SER A 23 11.25 -12.36 5.76
N VAL A 24 11.58 -13.33 6.62
CA VAL A 24 10.77 -13.67 7.80
C VAL A 24 10.76 -12.51 8.79
N LEU A 25 11.91 -11.85 9.02
CA LEU A 25 12.00 -10.69 9.89
C LEU A 25 11.08 -9.56 9.41
N VAL A 26 11.15 -9.22 8.11
CA VAL A 26 10.29 -8.18 7.51
C VAL A 26 8.82 -8.55 7.64
N LEU A 27 8.44 -9.80 7.37
CA LEU A 27 7.06 -10.26 7.53
C LEU A 27 6.58 -10.15 8.97
N VAL A 28 7.37 -10.55 9.96
CA VAL A 28 7.01 -10.43 11.39
C VAL A 28 6.84 -8.97 11.78
N VAL A 29 7.79 -8.11 11.40
CA VAL A 29 7.71 -6.66 11.68
C VAL A 29 6.48 -6.05 11.01
N LEU A 30 6.20 -6.40 9.76
CA LEU A 30 5.05 -5.92 9.01
C LEU A 30 3.73 -6.36 9.66
N LEU A 31 3.58 -7.63 10.03
CA LEU A 31 2.37 -8.14 10.67
C LEU A 31 2.12 -7.48 12.03
N VAL A 32 3.18 -7.26 12.82
CA VAL A 32 3.08 -6.52 14.09
C VAL A 32 2.71 -5.06 13.84
N ALA A 33 3.32 -4.41 12.84
CA ALA A 33 2.96 -3.04 12.46
C ALA A 33 1.49 -2.93 12.03
N ILE A 34 1.00 -3.86 11.22
CA ILE A 34 -0.41 -3.91 10.80
C ILE A 34 -1.34 -4.10 12.00
N ALA A 35 -0.99 -4.97 12.94
CA ALA A 35 -1.76 -5.13 14.17
C ALA A 35 -1.92 -3.81 14.93
N TYR A 36 -0.87 -2.99 15.01
CA TYR A 36 -0.96 -1.67 15.64
C TYR A 36 -1.65 -0.62 14.76
N ILE A 37 -1.54 -0.70 13.44
CA ILE A 37 -2.25 0.16 12.49
C ILE A 37 -3.77 -0.05 12.59
N LEU A 38 -4.22 -1.29 12.75
CA LEU A 38 -5.63 -1.63 13.03
C LEU A 38 -6.14 -0.97 14.33
N LEU A 39 -5.31 -0.98 15.38
CA LEU A 39 -5.63 -0.29 16.62
C LEU A 39 -5.64 1.23 16.44
N ALA A 40 -4.68 1.76 15.68
CA ALA A 40 -4.56 3.17 15.37
C ALA A 40 -5.80 3.68 14.62
N ASP A 41 -6.27 2.97 13.60
CA ASP A 41 -7.49 3.30 12.85
C ASP A 41 -8.69 3.51 13.79
N ARG A 42 -8.91 2.56 14.71
CA ARG A 42 -10.00 2.63 15.70
C ARG A 42 -9.84 3.81 16.65
N LYS A 43 -8.61 4.09 17.10
CA LYS A 43 -8.34 5.21 18.01
C LYS A 43 -8.46 6.57 17.34
N ILE A 44 -7.95 6.71 16.11
CA ILE A 44 -8.06 7.93 15.29
C ILE A 44 -9.55 8.23 15.05
N TRP A 45 -10.32 7.23 14.63
CA TRP A 45 -11.73 7.43 14.35
C TRP A 45 -12.56 7.76 15.60
N ALA A 46 -12.27 7.07 16.72
CA ALA A 46 -12.90 7.36 17.99
C ALA A 46 -12.60 8.81 18.45
N ALA A 47 -11.35 9.27 18.29
CA ALA A 47 -10.95 10.63 18.64
C ALA A 47 -11.70 11.69 17.81
N VAL A 48 -11.85 11.49 16.50
CA VAL A 48 -12.64 12.40 15.64
C VAL A 48 -14.11 12.45 16.08
N GLN A 49 -14.66 11.32 16.53
CA GLN A 49 -16.04 11.22 17.02
C GLN A 49 -16.20 11.62 18.49
N ILE A 50 -15.17 12.19 19.14
CA ILE A 50 -15.18 12.60 20.55
C ILE A 50 -15.59 11.43 21.47
N ARG A 51 -15.13 10.22 21.16
CA ARG A 51 -15.27 9.03 22.02
C ARG A 51 -13.92 8.37 22.25
N ARG A 52 -13.83 7.57 23.31
CA ARG A 52 -12.62 6.78 23.59
C ARG A 52 -12.62 5.54 22.72
N GLY A 53 -11.51 5.28 22.05
CA GLY A 53 -11.27 4.02 21.34
C GLY A 53 -11.08 2.84 22.30
N PRO A 54 -10.66 1.66 21.79
CA PRO A 54 -10.41 0.48 22.64
C PRO A 54 -9.45 0.81 23.79
N ASN A 55 -9.91 0.62 25.03
CA ASN A 55 -9.16 0.99 26.25
C ASN A 55 -9.19 -0.10 27.36
N VAL A 56 -9.79 -1.26 27.08
CA VAL A 56 -9.99 -2.32 28.10
C VAL A 56 -9.00 -3.47 27.95
N VAL A 57 -8.71 -3.91 26.72
CA VAL A 57 -7.86 -5.08 26.48
C VAL A 57 -6.37 -4.71 26.57
N GLY A 58 -5.80 -4.89 27.76
CA GLY A 58 -4.42 -4.50 28.09
C GLY A 58 -4.25 -3.01 28.41
N PRO A 59 -3.03 -2.55 28.77
CA PRO A 59 -2.76 -1.15 29.04
C PRO A 59 -3.11 -0.28 27.82
N TRP A 60 -4.02 0.69 28.00
CA TRP A 60 -4.54 1.55 26.92
C TRP A 60 -5.07 0.82 25.68
N GLY A 61 -5.52 -0.44 25.81
CA GLY A 61 -6.05 -1.22 24.68
C GLY A 61 -4.98 -1.77 23.72
N LEU A 62 -3.69 -1.77 24.09
CA LEU A 62 -2.60 -2.21 23.21
C LEU A 62 -2.71 -3.68 22.75
N LEU A 63 -3.39 -4.52 23.51
CA LEU A 63 -3.55 -5.95 23.21
C LEU A 63 -4.82 -6.25 22.39
N GLN A 64 -5.59 -5.23 22.00
CA GLN A 64 -6.86 -5.42 21.30
C GLN A 64 -6.70 -6.19 19.97
N SER A 65 -5.73 -5.82 19.14
CA SER A 65 -5.56 -6.44 17.82
C SER A 65 -5.14 -7.90 17.93
N PHE A 66 -4.35 -8.26 18.95
CA PHE A 66 -3.99 -9.65 19.24
C PHE A 66 -5.20 -10.45 19.75
N ALA A 67 -6.05 -9.84 20.57
CA ALA A 67 -7.29 -10.48 21.02
C ALA A 67 -8.26 -10.73 19.84
N ASP A 68 -8.36 -9.79 18.90
CA ASP A 68 -9.17 -9.96 17.69
C ASP A 68 -8.62 -11.08 16.79
N LEU A 69 -7.29 -11.14 16.61
CA LEU A 69 -6.64 -12.21 15.87
C LEU A 69 -6.93 -13.59 16.50
N LEU A 70 -6.73 -13.72 17.82
CA LEU A 70 -7.01 -14.96 18.53
C LEU A 70 -8.50 -15.34 18.44
N LYS A 71 -9.41 -14.37 18.51
CA LYS A 71 -10.84 -14.58 18.31
C LYS A 71 -11.14 -15.18 16.95
N PHE A 72 -10.55 -14.67 15.87
CA PHE A 72 -10.79 -15.22 14.52
C PHE A 72 -10.21 -16.62 14.35
N VAL A 73 -9.04 -16.90 14.93
CA VAL A 73 -8.41 -18.24 14.88
C VAL A 73 -9.22 -19.29 15.64
N LEU A 74 -9.79 -18.92 16.78
CA LEU A 74 -10.60 -19.83 17.61
C LEU A 74 -12.04 -20.00 17.10
N LYS A 75 -12.51 -19.11 16.23
CA LYS A 75 -13.86 -19.19 15.68
C LYS A 75 -13.94 -20.32 14.66
N GLU A 76 -15.05 -21.03 14.62
CA GLU A 76 -15.26 -22.09 13.62
C GLU A 76 -15.44 -21.51 12.21
N PRO A 77 -14.73 -22.01 11.18
CA PRO A 77 -14.96 -21.63 9.79
C PRO A 77 -16.23 -22.29 9.26
N ILE A 78 -17.20 -21.49 8.85
CA ILE A 78 -18.43 -21.97 8.21
C ILE A 78 -18.20 -21.94 6.69
N ILE A 79 -18.34 -23.09 6.05
CA ILE A 79 -18.23 -23.22 4.58
C ILE A 79 -19.64 -23.50 4.03
N PRO A 80 -20.21 -22.61 3.19
CA PRO A 80 -21.52 -22.83 2.63
C PRO A 80 -21.59 -24.11 1.78
N ALA A 81 -22.71 -24.84 1.84
CA ALA A 81 -22.89 -26.08 1.08
C ALA A 81 -22.89 -25.86 -0.45
N GLY A 82 -23.36 -24.68 -0.89
CA GLY A 82 -23.37 -24.30 -2.31
C GLY A 82 -22.03 -23.79 -2.85
N ALA A 83 -21.03 -23.54 -1.98
CA ALA A 83 -19.76 -22.95 -2.38
C ALA A 83 -18.77 -23.97 -2.96
N ASN A 84 -17.93 -23.53 -3.90
CA ASN A 84 -16.82 -24.34 -4.39
C ASN A 84 -15.67 -24.32 -3.36
N LYS A 85 -15.56 -25.38 -2.54
CA LYS A 85 -14.63 -25.46 -1.40
C LYS A 85 -13.17 -25.15 -1.75
N GLY A 86 -12.69 -25.61 -2.91
CA GLY A 86 -11.30 -25.41 -3.31
C GLY A 86 -11.00 -23.93 -3.56
N VAL A 87 -11.79 -23.29 -4.41
CA VAL A 87 -11.62 -21.86 -4.74
C VAL A 87 -11.96 -20.97 -3.54
N PHE A 88 -12.94 -21.35 -2.74
CA PHE A 88 -13.34 -20.63 -1.53
C PHE A 88 -12.19 -20.52 -0.52
N LEU A 89 -11.43 -21.60 -0.29
CA LEU A 89 -10.28 -21.54 0.64
C LEU A 89 -9.04 -20.91 0.00
N LEU A 90 -8.85 -21.04 -1.32
CA LEU A 90 -7.70 -20.48 -2.02
C LEU A 90 -7.80 -18.97 -2.22
N ALA A 91 -8.99 -18.41 -2.46
CA ALA A 91 -9.18 -16.97 -2.70
C ALA A 91 -8.58 -16.06 -1.60
N PRO A 92 -8.89 -16.25 -0.30
CA PRO A 92 -8.29 -15.44 0.77
C PRO A 92 -6.78 -15.65 0.90
N LEU A 93 -6.28 -16.87 0.67
CA LEU A 93 -4.85 -17.16 0.69
C LEU A 93 -4.13 -16.39 -0.41
N VAL A 94 -4.65 -16.42 -1.64
CA VAL A 94 -4.07 -15.71 -2.79
C VAL A 94 -4.06 -14.20 -2.53
N SER A 95 -5.17 -13.63 -2.06
CA SER A 95 -5.25 -12.20 -1.74
C SER A 95 -4.21 -11.78 -0.69
N CYS A 96 -4.09 -12.53 0.41
CA CYS A 96 -3.14 -12.23 1.48
C CYS A 96 -1.68 -12.42 1.04
N VAL A 97 -1.36 -13.52 0.35
CA VAL A 97 0.02 -13.83 -0.08
C VAL A 97 0.50 -12.81 -1.11
N LEU A 98 -0.35 -12.42 -2.06
CA LEU A 98 0.00 -11.40 -3.04
C LEU A 98 0.25 -10.05 -2.37
N ALA A 99 -0.60 -9.63 -1.44
CA ALA A 99 -0.40 -8.38 -0.71
C ALA A 99 0.93 -8.37 0.08
N LEU A 100 1.28 -9.49 0.72
CA LEU A 100 2.56 -9.64 1.42
C LEU A 100 3.76 -9.68 0.46
N ALA A 101 3.60 -10.31 -0.71
CA ALA A 101 4.66 -10.39 -1.72
C ALA A 101 5.06 -9.00 -2.27
N ALA A 102 4.13 -8.04 -2.32
CA ALA A 102 4.44 -6.66 -2.73
C ALA A 102 5.52 -6.00 -1.86
N TRP A 103 5.63 -6.40 -0.58
CA TRP A 103 6.64 -5.86 0.34
C TRP A 103 8.07 -6.32 0.07
N ALA A 104 8.27 -7.33 -0.78
CA ALA A 104 9.60 -7.81 -1.12
C ALA A 104 10.49 -6.73 -1.76
N VAL A 105 9.88 -5.77 -2.45
CA VAL A 105 10.60 -4.75 -3.22
C VAL A 105 10.55 -3.37 -2.56
N ILE A 106 9.82 -3.20 -1.45
CA ILE A 106 9.68 -1.90 -0.78
C ILE A 106 10.95 -1.59 0.03
N PRO A 107 11.74 -0.55 -0.34
CA PRO A 107 12.90 -0.15 0.43
C PRO A 107 12.48 0.64 1.68
N THR A 108 13.00 0.26 2.84
CA THR A 108 12.67 0.90 4.12
C THR A 108 13.78 1.84 4.63
N ASN A 109 15.00 1.63 4.15
CA ASN A 109 16.18 2.46 4.39
C ASN A 109 17.21 2.18 3.27
N LEU A 110 18.31 2.94 3.22
CA LEU A 110 19.39 2.71 2.27
C LEU A 110 19.96 1.27 2.41
N GLY A 111 19.87 0.48 1.35
CA GLY A 111 20.30 -0.92 1.34
C GLY A 111 19.40 -1.89 2.12
N TRP A 112 18.27 -1.43 2.69
CA TRP A 112 17.30 -2.25 3.41
C TRP A 112 16.10 -2.56 2.51
N VAL A 113 16.33 -3.48 1.59
CA VAL A 113 15.34 -4.04 0.66
C VAL A 113 15.63 -5.53 0.51
N ILE A 114 14.60 -6.37 0.52
CA ILE A 114 14.78 -7.83 0.42
C ILE A 114 15.27 -8.19 -0.99
N SER A 115 14.62 -7.63 -2.01
CA SER A 115 14.99 -7.84 -3.40
C SER A 115 15.07 -6.51 -4.12
N ASP A 116 16.29 -6.06 -4.40
CA ASP A 116 16.54 -4.87 -5.19
C ASP A 116 16.40 -5.19 -6.69
N ILE A 117 15.18 -5.07 -7.20
CA ILE A 117 14.86 -5.36 -8.59
C ILE A 117 14.90 -4.06 -9.39
N ASN A 118 15.64 -4.06 -10.51
CA ASN A 118 15.69 -2.93 -11.44
C ASN A 118 14.30 -2.48 -11.94
N VAL A 119 13.32 -3.37 -11.91
CA VAL A 119 11.95 -3.17 -12.41
C VAL A 119 10.91 -3.21 -11.27
N GLY A 120 11.28 -2.69 -10.10
CA GLY A 120 10.47 -2.82 -8.88
C GLY A 120 9.06 -2.24 -8.98
N ILE A 121 8.88 -1.13 -9.70
CA ILE A 121 7.54 -0.54 -9.92
C ILE A 121 6.63 -1.46 -10.73
N LEU A 122 7.14 -2.09 -11.80
CA LEU A 122 6.32 -3.02 -12.61
C LEU A 122 5.96 -4.29 -11.83
N PHE A 123 6.83 -4.73 -10.92
CA PHE A 123 6.52 -5.83 -10.01
C PHE A 123 5.32 -5.52 -9.11
N ILE A 124 5.24 -4.31 -8.55
CA ILE A 124 4.10 -3.88 -7.74
C ILE A 124 2.81 -3.82 -8.58
N PHE A 125 2.86 -3.31 -9.80
CA PHE A 125 1.71 -3.35 -10.72
C PHE A 125 1.25 -4.77 -11.03
N ALA A 126 2.19 -5.68 -11.32
CA ALA A 126 1.86 -7.07 -11.60
C ALA A 126 1.16 -7.74 -10.40
N ILE A 127 1.62 -7.46 -9.17
CA ILE A 127 0.99 -7.97 -7.96
C ILE A 127 -0.38 -7.33 -7.72
N SER A 128 -0.54 -6.02 -7.95
CA SER A 128 -1.83 -5.38 -7.77
C SER A 128 -2.88 -5.94 -8.73
N SER A 129 -2.55 -6.04 -10.02
CA SER A 129 -3.38 -6.70 -11.03
C SER A 129 -3.74 -8.14 -10.64
N LEU A 130 -2.80 -8.90 -10.06
CA LEU A 130 -3.07 -10.26 -9.58
C LEU A 130 -4.00 -10.30 -8.37
N SER A 131 -3.94 -9.30 -7.48
CA SER A 131 -4.79 -9.24 -6.27
C SER A 131 -6.28 -9.16 -6.61
N ILE A 132 -6.62 -8.55 -7.76
CA ILE A 132 -7.99 -8.41 -8.28
C ILE A 132 -8.60 -9.79 -8.59
N TYR A 133 -7.79 -10.74 -9.10
CA TYR A 133 -8.26 -12.11 -9.29
C TYR A 133 -8.63 -12.79 -7.97
N GLY A 134 -7.93 -12.48 -6.87
CA GLY A 134 -8.28 -12.94 -5.52
C GLY A 134 -9.71 -12.58 -5.14
N ILE A 135 -10.12 -11.33 -5.43
CA ILE A 135 -11.46 -10.81 -5.13
C ILE A 135 -12.52 -11.45 -6.03
N ILE A 136 -12.25 -11.61 -7.33
CA ILE A 136 -13.18 -12.26 -8.27
C ILE A 136 -13.41 -13.73 -7.88
N MET A 137 -12.34 -14.45 -7.54
CA MET A 137 -12.43 -15.84 -7.05
C MET A 137 -13.26 -15.91 -5.76
N ALA A 138 -13.13 -14.93 -4.87
CA ALA A 138 -13.88 -14.88 -3.61
C ALA A 138 -15.40 -14.76 -3.85
N GLY A 139 -15.80 -13.84 -4.74
CA GLY A 139 -17.22 -13.64 -5.08
C GLY A 139 -17.83 -14.80 -5.85
N TRP A 140 -17.07 -15.39 -6.80
CA TRP A 140 -17.57 -16.51 -7.61
C TRP A 140 -17.69 -17.81 -6.79
N SER A 141 -16.73 -18.10 -5.92
CA SER A 141 -16.73 -19.33 -5.11
C SER A 141 -17.90 -19.41 -4.11
N SER A 142 -18.44 -18.27 -3.69
CA SER A 142 -19.56 -18.15 -2.76
C SER A 142 -20.91 -18.63 -3.34
N ASN A 143 -21.00 -18.79 -4.67
CA ASN A 143 -22.20 -19.28 -5.39
C ASN A 143 -23.52 -18.59 -4.98
N SER A 144 -23.45 -17.28 -4.72
CA SER A 144 -24.58 -16.42 -4.40
C SER A 144 -24.53 -15.17 -5.26
N LYS A 145 -25.71 -14.64 -5.64
CA LYS A 145 -25.81 -13.53 -6.59
C LYS A 145 -25.23 -12.23 -6.03
N TYR A 146 -25.42 -11.95 -4.73
CA TYR A 146 -24.96 -10.70 -4.12
C TYR A 146 -23.43 -10.63 -3.98
N PRO A 147 -22.73 -11.64 -3.42
CA PRO A 147 -21.26 -11.63 -3.37
C PRO A 147 -20.60 -11.61 -4.75
N PHE A 148 -21.22 -12.24 -5.75
CA PHE A 148 -20.70 -12.22 -7.12
C PHE A 148 -20.79 -10.82 -7.75
N LEU A 149 -21.95 -10.14 -7.64
CA LEU A 149 -22.10 -8.76 -8.12
C LEU A 149 -21.21 -7.78 -7.36
N ALA A 150 -21.00 -8.01 -6.06
CA ALA A 150 -20.09 -7.25 -5.23
C ALA A 150 -18.63 -7.36 -5.73
N ALA A 151 -18.15 -8.59 -5.92
CA ALA A 151 -16.79 -8.84 -6.43
C ALA A 151 -16.56 -8.22 -7.81
N LEU A 152 -17.53 -8.31 -8.72
CA LEU A 152 -17.43 -7.69 -10.05
C LEU A 152 -17.34 -6.17 -9.98
N ARG A 153 -18.10 -5.53 -9.09
CA ARG A 153 -18.05 -4.07 -8.88
C ARG A 153 -16.73 -3.64 -8.26
N SER A 154 -16.22 -4.37 -7.27
CA SER A 154 -14.91 -4.09 -6.65
C SER A 154 -13.78 -4.25 -7.66
N ALA A 155 -13.79 -5.34 -8.43
CA ALA A 155 -12.80 -5.57 -9.47
C ALA A 155 -12.80 -4.46 -10.52
N ALA A 156 -13.97 -4.05 -11.02
CA ALA A 156 -14.08 -2.97 -11.99
C ALA A 156 -13.58 -1.63 -11.44
N GLN A 157 -13.85 -1.35 -10.17
CA GLN A 157 -13.32 -0.19 -9.46
C GLN A 157 -11.80 -0.25 -9.38
N MET A 158 -11.22 -1.33 -8.84
CA MET A 158 -9.77 -1.47 -8.66
C MET A 158 -9.01 -1.31 -9.98
N VAL A 159 -9.44 -2.01 -11.05
CA VAL A 159 -8.82 -1.89 -12.37
C VAL A 159 -8.90 -0.45 -12.91
N SER A 160 -10.03 0.24 -12.72
CA SER A 160 -10.20 1.60 -13.24
C SER A 160 -9.24 2.60 -12.58
N TYR A 161 -8.98 2.43 -11.29
CA TYR A 161 -8.07 3.31 -10.54
C TYR A 161 -6.60 2.90 -10.67
N GLU A 162 -6.30 1.63 -10.94
CA GLU A 162 -4.97 1.13 -11.26
C GLU A 162 -4.39 1.83 -12.51
N VAL A 163 -5.22 2.02 -13.55
CA VAL A 163 -4.80 2.77 -14.76
C VAL A 163 -4.42 4.22 -14.42
N SER A 164 -5.19 4.89 -13.56
CA SER A 164 -4.87 6.25 -13.13
C SER A 164 -3.58 6.31 -12.32
N ILE A 165 -3.34 5.33 -11.44
CA ILE A 165 -2.09 5.22 -10.69
C ILE A 165 -0.93 4.95 -11.63
N GLY A 166 -1.12 4.13 -12.67
CA GLY A 166 -0.19 3.91 -13.78
C GLY A 166 0.36 5.22 -14.35
N PHE A 167 -0.53 6.08 -14.82
CA PHE A 167 -0.12 7.38 -15.39
C PHE A 167 0.54 8.29 -14.36
N VAL A 168 0.08 8.27 -13.11
CA VAL A 168 0.71 9.05 -12.04
C VAL A 168 2.14 8.59 -11.79
N ILE A 169 2.38 7.29 -11.69
CA ILE A 169 3.71 6.74 -11.46
C ILE A 169 4.62 7.07 -12.65
N ILE A 170 4.11 7.03 -13.90
CA ILE A 170 4.88 7.45 -15.07
C ILE A 170 5.38 8.89 -14.94
N THR A 171 4.59 9.83 -14.41
CA THR A 171 5.08 11.21 -14.20
C THR A 171 6.27 11.29 -13.25
N VAL A 172 6.27 10.47 -12.18
CA VAL A 172 7.37 10.39 -11.22
C VAL A 172 8.59 9.73 -11.86
N LEU A 173 8.38 8.67 -12.64
CA LEU A 173 9.42 7.95 -13.36
C LEU A 173 10.15 8.83 -14.38
N LEU A 174 9.43 9.71 -15.08
CA LEU A 174 10.04 10.68 -16.00
C LEU A 174 11.00 11.63 -15.27
N CYS A 175 10.69 12.02 -14.04
CA CYS A 175 11.56 12.85 -13.22
C CYS A 175 12.77 12.06 -12.66
N ALA A 176 12.57 10.81 -12.26
CA ALA A 176 13.61 9.99 -11.64
C ALA A 176 14.58 9.35 -12.65
N GLY A 177 14.08 8.89 -13.80
CA GLY A 177 14.86 8.21 -14.85
C GLY A 177 15.15 6.73 -14.60
N THR A 178 14.52 6.12 -13.60
CA THR A 178 14.77 4.73 -13.18
C THR A 178 13.49 4.08 -12.67
N LEU A 179 13.37 2.77 -12.87
CA LEU A 179 12.24 1.95 -12.39
C LEU A 179 12.51 1.32 -11.02
N ASN A 180 13.74 1.42 -10.51
CA ASN A 180 14.12 0.92 -9.20
C ASN A 180 13.64 1.90 -8.10
N LEU A 181 12.85 1.39 -7.13
CA LEU A 181 12.31 2.19 -6.03
C LEU A 181 13.39 2.85 -5.17
N SER A 182 14.51 2.16 -4.94
CA SER A 182 15.60 2.71 -4.13
C SER A 182 16.25 3.91 -4.82
N ALA A 183 16.52 3.76 -6.11
CA ALA A 183 17.09 4.81 -6.95
C ALA A 183 16.11 5.98 -7.16
N VAL A 184 14.79 5.76 -7.12
CA VAL A 184 13.79 6.85 -7.13
C VAL A 184 13.94 7.74 -5.88
N VAL A 185 14.14 7.16 -4.69
CA VAL A 185 14.35 7.93 -3.46
C VAL A 185 15.67 8.70 -3.52
N GLU A 186 16.74 8.08 -4.03
CA GLU A 186 18.02 8.76 -4.21
C GLU A 186 17.95 9.90 -5.24
N ALA A 187 17.16 9.72 -6.31
CA ALA A 187 16.91 10.79 -7.28
C ALA A 187 16.23 12.00 -6.63
N GLN A 188 15.33 11.79 -5.65
CA GLN A 188 14.71 12.86 -4.87
C GLN A 188 15.69 13.54 -3.89
N HIS A 189 16.76 12.86 -3.48
CA HIS A 189 17.81 13.50 -2.70
C HIS A 189 18.64 14.46 -3.58
N ALA A 190 19.07 13.96 -4.74
CA ALA A 190 20.04 14.64 -5.61
C ALA A 190 19.43 15.73 -6.50
N ARG A 191 18.18 15.57 -6.95
CA ARG A 191 17.54 16.45 -7.93
C ARG A 191 16.22 16.99 -7.40
N GLY A 192 16.20 18.28 -7.11
CA GLY A 192 14.97 18.97 -6.72
C GLY A 192 15.13 20.48 -6.53
N LEU A 193 14.05 21.14 -6.11
CA LEU A 193 14.00 22.60 -6.01
C LEU A 193 15.06 23.18 -5.06
N ALA A 194 15.44 22.45 -4.00
CA ALA A 194 16.48 22.88 -3.07
C ALA A 194 17.86 22.93 -3.73
N SER A 195 18.17 21.93 -4.59
CA SER A 195 19.42 21.90 -5.37
C SER A 195 19.51 23.04 -6.39
N LEU A 196 18.37 23.46 -6.96
CA LEU A 196 18.27 24.59 -7.89
C LEU A 196 18.39 25.95 -7.20
N ILE A 197 17.87 26.08 -5.97
CA ILE A 197 17.91 27.31 -5.16
C ILE A 197 19.28 27.47 -4.44
N GLY A 198 20.11 26.42 -4.42
CA GLY A 198 21.43 26.44 -3.77
C GLY A 198 21.39 26.17 -2.25
N LEU A 199 20.30 25.58 -1.75
CA LEU A 199 20.11 25.19 -0.34
C LEU A 199 20.02 23.66 -0.22
N PRO A 200 21.13 22.92 -0.37
CA PRO A 200 21.13 21.45 -0.34
C PRO A 200 20.66 20.87 1.01
N GLN A 201 20.68 21.66 2.08
CA GLN A 201 20.29 21.23 3.42
C GLN A 201 18.77 21.00 3.57
N LEU A 202 17.95 21.60 2.71
CA LEU A 202 16.48 21.51 2.79
C LEU A 202 15.94 20.40 1.86
N THR A 203 16.19 19.15 2.23
CA THR A 203 15.76 17.98 1.46
C THR A 203 14.25 17.92 1.22
N ILE A 204 13.42 18.50 2.11
CA ILE A 204 11.96 18.58 1.97
C ILE A 204 11.51 19.28 0.69
N LEU A 205 12.28 20.24 0.18
CA LEU A 205 11.95 20.97 -1.05
C LEU A 205 12.27 20.15 -2.30
N ASN A 206 13.11 19.13 -2.19
CA ASN A 206 13.42 18.24 -3.32
C ASN A 206 12.37 17.15 -3.55
N TRP A 207 11.46 16.95 -2.59
CA TRP A 207 10.40 15.95 -2.70
C TRP A 207 9.45 16.23 -3.86
N TYR A 208 9.06 15.17 -4.56
CA TYR A 208 8.19 15.31 -5.73
C TYR A 208 6.77 15.75 -5.39
N VAL A 209 6.35 15.78 -4.11
CA VAL A 209 5.07 16.38 -3.69
C VAL A 209 4.91 17.80 -4.22
N TRP A 210 5.95 18.64 -4.19
CA TRP A 210 5.81 20.06 -4.55
C TRP A 210 5.61 20.29 -6.05
N PRO A 211 6.49 19.81 -6.95
CA PRO A 211 6.31 19.99 -8.38
C PRO A 211 5.11 19.18 -8.92
N LEU A 212 4.83 18.02 -8.33
CA LEU A 212 3.78 17.09 -8.78
C LEU A 212 2.58 17.06 -7.83
N PHE A 213 2.26 18.17 -7.16
CA PHE A 213 1.19 18.21 -6.16
C PHE A 213 -0.18 17.72 -6.69
N PRO A 214 -0.64 18.11 -7.90
CA PRO A 214 -1.88 17.58 -8.45
C PRO A 214 -1.84 16.05 -8.62
N MET A 215 -0.67 15.51 -8.99
CA MET A 215 -0.48 14.07 -9.18
C MET A 215 -0.44 13.34 -7.84
N PHE A 216 0.13 13.93 -6.80
CA PHE A 216 0.05 13.39 -5.44
C PHE A 216 -1.40 13.26 -4.97
N VAL A 217 -2.25 14.28 -5.23
CA VAL A 217 -3.68 14.21 -4.89
C VAL A 217 -4.38 13.11 -5.67
N VAL A 218 -4.13 12.99 -6.99
CA VAL A 218 -4.71 11.91 -7.81
C VAL A 218 -4.23 10.54 -7.34
N PHE A 219 -2.96 10.39 -6.97
CA PHE A 219 -2.41 9.16 -6.39
C PHE A 219 -3.13 8.81 -5.10
N TYR A 220 -3.22 9.75 -4.16
CA TYR A 220 -3.84 9.56 -2.87
C TYR A 220 -5.31 9.12 -2.98
N VAL A 221 -6.10 9.81 -3.81
CA VAL A 221 -7.51 9.47 -4.01
C VAL A 221 -7.68 8.15 -4.75
N SER A 222 -6.84 7.88 -5.77
CA SER A 222 -6.88 6.60 -6.48
C SER A 222 -6.47 5.43 -5.60
N ALA A 223 -5.46 5.60 -4.73
CA ALA A 223 -5.03 4.59 -3.79
C ALA A 223 -6.12 4.25 -2.76
N LEU A 224 -6.86 5.24 -2.26
CA LEU A 224 -8.05 5.01 -1.42
C LEU A 224 -9.12 4.17 -2.15
N ALA A 225 -9.32 4.45 -3.44
CA ALA A 225 -10.30 3.75 -4.25
C ALA A 225 -9.87 2.33 -4.62
N GLU A 226 -8.58 2.10 -4.88
CA GLU A 226 -8.01 0.78 -5.15
C GLU A 226 -8.09 -0.13 -3.91
N THR A 227 -7.82 0.38 -2.72
CA THR A 227 -7.92 -0.42 -1.48
C THR A 227 -9.35 -0.50 -0.93
N ASN A 228 -10.37 -0.07 -1.69
CA ASN A 228 -11.79 -0.06 -1.28
C ASN A 228 -12.05 0.61 0.09
N ARG A 229 -11.28 1.63 0.46
CA ARG A 229 -11.40 2.25 1.79
C ARG A 229 -12.47 3.35 1.80
N PRO A 230 -13.24 3.57 2.90
CA PRO A 230 -14.15 4.70 2.97
C PRO A 230 -13.39 6.02 2.72
N PRO A 231 -13.86 6.89 1.82
CA PRO A 231 -15.24 7.04 1.31
C PRO A 231 -15.62 6.19 0.07
N PHE A 232 -14.70 5.39 -0.48
CA PHE A 232 -14.90 4.59 -1.70
C PHE A 232 -15.15 3.10 -1.44
N ASP A 233 -15.53 2.79 -0.20
CA ASP A 233 -15.97 1.47 0.25
C ASP A 233 -17.43 1.21 -0.14
N LEU A 234 -17.66 1.06 -1.44
CA LEU A 234 -19.00 0.85 -2.00
C LEU A 234 -19.42 -0.61 -2.00
N VAL A 235 -18.45 -1.51 -1.94
CA VAL A 235 -18.67 -2.94 -2.05
C VAL A 235 -18.89 -3.58 -0.68
N GLU A 236 -18.30 -3.02 0.39
CA GLU A 236 -18.54 -3.50 1.75
C GLU A 236 -19.64 -2.70 2.48
N ALA A 237 -20.11 -1.61 1.85
CA ALA A 237 -21.19 -0.79 2.40
C ALA A 237 -22.42 -1.62 2.79
N GLU A 238 -22.75 -1.54 4.09
CA GLU A 238 -23.93 -2.14 4.73
C GLU A 238 -25.25 -1.76 4.03
N SER A 239 -25.28 -0.65 3.30
CA SER A 239 -26.47 -0.12 2.64
C SER A 239 -26.77 -0.77 1.28
N GLU A 240 -25.78 -1.36 0.60
CA GLU A 240 -25.98 -1.95 -0.74
C GLU A 240 -25.74 -3.45 -0.75
N LEU A 241 -24.59 -3.93 -0.27
CA LEU A 241 -24.15 -5.32 -0.50
C LEU A 241 -23.62 -6.03 0.76
N VAL A 242 -23.77 -5.42 1.95
CA VAL A 242 -23.50 -5.99 3.29
C VAL A 242 -22.21 -6.85 3.32
N ALA A 243 -21.03 -6.24 3.47
CA ALA A 243 -19.73 -6.94 3.46
C ALA A 243 -19.33 -7.60 2.11
N GLY A 244 -20.07 -7.36 1.03
CA GLY A 244 -19.61 -7.54 -0.35
C GLY A 244 -19.21 -8.96 -0.72
N PHE A 245 -17.96 -9.16 -1.16
CA PHE A 245 -17.44 -10.49 -1.50
C PHE A 245 -17.03 -11.32 -0.27
N MET A 246 -17.02 -10.71 0.92
CA MET A 246 -16.66 -11.37 2.18
C MET A 246 -17.87 -11.90 2.97
N VAL A 247 -19.10 -11.68 2.50
CA VAL A 247 -20.37 -12.04 3.19
C VAL A 247 -20.36 -13.47 3.75
N GLU A 248 -19.95 -14.43 2.93
CA GLU A 248 -20.03 -15.86 3.24
C GLU A 248 -18.79 -16.35 4.01
N TYR A 249 -17.76 -15.52 4.15
CA TYR A 249 -16.51 -15.86 4.81
C TYR A 249 -16.61 -15.62 6.31
N GLY A 250 -16.38 -16.68 7.09
CA GLY A 250 -16.24 -16.60 8.55
C GLY A 250 -14.81 -16.86 9.01
N SER A 251 -14.53 -16.61 10.29
CA SER A 251 -13.32 -17.07 10.98
C SER A 251 -12.01 -16.63 10.27
N THR A 252 -11.04 -17.53 10.10
CA THR A 252 -9.72 -17.31 9.53
C THR A 252 -9.76 -16.86 8.06
N PRO A 253 -10.60 -17.44 7.16
CA PRO A 253 -10.76 -16.91 5.81
C PRO A 253 -11.13 -15.42 5.74
N TYR A 254 -12.03 -14.95 6.62
CA TYR A 254 -12.38 -13.53 6.72
C TYR A 254 -11.20 -12.69 7.22
N LEU A 255 -10.49 -13.19 8.25
CA LEU A 255 -9.28 -12.55 8.77
C LEU A 255 -8.23 -12.35 7.67
N LEU A 256 -8.03 -13.34 6.78
CA LEU A 256 -7.04 -13.27 5.71
C LEU A 256 -7.38 -12.19 4.67
N PHE A 257 -8.65 -12.01 4.31
CA PHE A 257 -9.06 -10.92 3.43
C PHE A 257 -8.81 -9.54 4.06
N MET A 258 -9.26 -9.37 5.30
CA MET A 258 -9.01 -8.13 6.06
C MET A 258 -7.50 -7.88 6.20
N LEU A 259 -6.72 -8.89 6.53
CA LEU A 259 -5.27 -8.77 6.61
C LEU A 259 -4.68 -8.31 5.27
N GLY A 260 -5.07 -8.96 4.16
CA GLY A 260 -4.63 -8.58 2.81
C GLY A 260 -4.97 -7.15 2.44
N GLU A 261 -6.19 -6.68 2.75
CA GLU A 261 -6.60 -5.30 2.51
C GLU A 261 -5.76 -4.31 3.33
N TYR A 262 -5.54 -4.56 4.63
CA TYR A 262 -4.69 -3.69 5.45
C TYR A 262 -3.23 -3.72 4.99
N VAL A 263 -2.69 -4.87 4.57
CA VAL A 263 -1.36 -4.94 3.95
C VAL A 263 -1.33 -4.05 2.70
N ALA A 264 -2.35 -4.11 1.84
CA ALA A 264 -2.46 -3.29 0.64
C ALA A 264 -2.59 -1.78 0.93
N ILE A 265 -3.30 -1.40 2.00
CA ILE A 265 -3.34 0.00 2.46
C ILE A 265 -1.94 0.48 2.84
N VAL A 266 -1.20 -0.33 3.59
CA VAL A 266 0.15 0.03 4.03
C VAL A 266 1.12 0.03 2.84
N THR A 267 0.99 -0.87 1.85
CA THR A 267 1.80 -0.80 0.61
C THR A 267 1.53 0.47 -0.16
N MET A 268 0.26 0.89 -0.31
CA MET A 268 -0.08 2.13 -1.00
C MET A 268 0.43 3.37 -0.25
N CYS A 269 0.40 3.36 1.08
CA CYS A 269 1.00 4.42 1.90
C CYS A 269 2.54 4.44 1.77
N ALA A 270 3.17 3.28 1.72
CA ALA A 270 4.61 3.15 1.47
C ALA A 270 4.98 3.67 0.07
N MET A 271 4.19 3.34 -0.95
CA MET A 271 4.36 3.83 -2.31
C MET A 271 4.21 5.35 -2.41
N ALA A 272 3.21 5.94 -1.76
CA ALA A 272 3.10 7.41 -1.69
C ALA A 272 4.35 8.03 -1.04
N THR A 273 4.85 7.39 0.00
CA THR A 273 6.02 7.86 0.75
C THR A 273 7.30 7.82 -0.10
N ILE A 274 7.50 6.73 -0.85
CA ILE A 274 8.65 6.54 -1.74
C ILE A 274 8.57 7.47 -2.95
N LEU A 275 7.42 7.51 -3.62
CA LEU A 275 7.28 8.23 -4.88
C LEU A 275 7.18 9.74 -4.72
N PHE A 276 6.67 10.23 -3.59
CA PHE A 276 6.42 11.67 -3.43
C PHE A 276 7.15 12.30 -2.24
N LEU A 277 7.24 11.62 -1.09
CA LEU A 277 7.70 12.20 0.18
C LEU A 277 9.17 11.89 0.52
N GLY A 278 10.00 11.47 -0.43
CA GLY A 278 11.44 11.28 -0.15
C GLY A 278 11.77 10.01 0.61
N GLY A 279 10.89 9.01 0.70
CA GLY A 279 11.19 7.72 1.34
C GLY A 279 11.78 7.86 2.76
N TRP A 280 12.98 7.31 2.98
CA TRP A 280 13.72 7.37 4.24
C TRP A 280 14.54 8.66 4.45
N LEU A 281 14.53 9.60 3.50
CA LEU A 281 15.32 10.83 3.62
C LEU A 281 14.79 11.74 4.75
N PRO A 282 15.67 12.35 5.56
CA PRO A 282 15.25 13.34 6.53
C PRO A 282 14.68 14.58 5.82
N PRO A 283 13.75 15.33 6.44
CA PRO A 283 13.24 16.58 5.87
C PRO A 283 14.30 17.68 5.73
N VAL A 284 15.28 17.67 6.65
CA VAL A 284 16.39 18.62 6.68
C VAL A 284 17.66 17.84 6.98
N ASP A 285 18.67 17.95 6.10
CA ASP A 285 19.97 17.31 6.29
C ASP A 285 20.88 18.18 7.17
N LEU A 286 20.43 18.41 8.40
CA LEU A 286 21.19 19.11 9.45
C LEU A 286 21.11 18.33 10.76
N PRO A 287 22.17 18.31 11.58
CA PRO A 287 22.06 17.86 12.96
C PRO A 287 21.01 18.70 13.72
N PRO A 288 20.08 18.09 14.50
CA PRO A 288 20.04 16.69 14.95
C PRO A 288 19.24 15.73 14.05
N PHE A 289 18.60 16.19 12.98
CA PHE A 289 17.68 15.38 12.15
C PHE A 289 18.40 14.26 11.38
N ASN A 290 19.66 14.46 11.01
CA ASN A 290 20.50 13.43 10.37
C ASN A 290 20.93 12.32 11.36
N TRP A 291 20.94 12.59 12.68
CA TRP A 291 21.25 11.55 13.67
C TRP A 291 20.13 10.53 13.85
N VAL A 292 18.92 10.85 13.39
CA VAL A 292 17.77 9.95 13.43
C VAL A 292 17.88 8.95 12.28
N PRO A 293 17.86 7.62 12.53
CA PRO A 293 17.91 6.61 11.48
C PRO A 293 16.82 6.80 10.42
N GLY A 294 17.17 6.62 9.14
CA GLY A 294 16.26 6.78 7.99
C GLY A 294 14.96 5.98 8.09
N ILE A 295 15.02 4.79 8.71
CA ILE A 295 13.84 3.94 8.96
C ILE A 295 12.76 4.65 9.77
N ILE A 296 13.14 5.52 10.71
CA ILE A 296 12.19 6.26 11.55
C ILE A 296 11.46 7.32 10.70
N TRP A 297 12.17 7.96 9.77
CA TRP A 297 11.56 8.90 8.83
C TRP A 297 10.60 8.21 7.87
N PHE A 298 10.98 7.05 7.35
CA PHE A 298 10.09 6.24 6.53
C PHE A 298 8.83 5.86 7.30
N ALA A 299 8.97 5.34 8.52
CA ALA A 299 7.84 4.95 9.37
C ALA A 299 6.94 6.14 9.75
N LEU A 300 7.52 7.30 10.06
CA LEU A 300 6.77 8.52 10.37
C LEU A 300 5.94 9.01 9.18
N LYS A 301 6.54 9.06 7.98
CA LYS A 301 5.84 9.47 6.76
C LYS A 301 4.78 8.46 6.34
N LEU A 302 5.08 7.17 6.47
CA LEU A 302 4.10 6.10 6.26
C LEU A 302 2.93 6.23 7.22
N PHE A 303 3.18 6.47 8.51
CA PHE A 303 2.12 6.71 9.50
C PHE A 303 1.34 7.99 9.23
N PHE A 304 2.01 9.04 8.76
CA PHE A 304 1.35 10.27 8.31
C PHE A 304 0.40 10.01 7.13
N MET A 305 0.85 9.26 6.11
CA MET A 305 -0.01 8.85 4.99
C MET A 305 -1.18 7.99 5.47
N PHE A 306 -0.93 7.04 6.36
CA PHE A 306 -1.98 6.23 6.96
C PHE A 306 -2.98 7.08 7.77
N PHE A 307 -2.49 8.06 8.52
CA PHE A 307 -3.33 9.00 9.27
C PHE A 307 -4.25 9.79 8.32
N LEU A 308 -3.75 10.23 7.16
CA LEU A 308 -4.59 10.84 6.13
C LEU A 308 -5.68 9.87 5.66
N PHE A 309 -5.34 8.61 5.36
CA PHE A 309 -6.31 7.58 4.97
C PHE A 309 -7.40 7.38 6.03
N ALA A 310 -7.00 7.26 7.30
CA ALA A 310 -7.92 7.10 8.42
C ALA A 310 -8.81 8.34 8.63
N MET A 311 -8.26 9.54 8.39
CA MET A 311 -8.99 10.79 8.51
C MET A 311 -9.98 11.01 7.36
N ALA A 312 -9.64 10.62 6.13
CA ALA A 312 -10.52 10.73 4.97
C ALA A 312 -11.85 9.99 5.20
N LYS A 313 -11.78 8.82 5.83
CA LYS A 313 -12.96 8.05 6.27
C LYS A 313 -13.89 8.83 7.19
N ALA A 314 -13.36 9.71 8.04
CA ALA A 314 -14.16 10.46 9.01
C ALA A 314 -14.70 11.79 8.46
N ILE A 315 -13.99 12.41 7.52
CA ILE A 315 -14.34 13.73 6.96
C ILE A 315 -15.30 13.61 5.78
N VAL A 316 -15.12 12.62 4.91
CA VAL A 316 -15.76 12.59 3.60
C VAL A 316 -16.96 11.65 3.59
N PRO A 317 -18.14 12.09 3.11
CA PRO A 317 -19.27 11.20 2.88
C PRO A 317 -18.94 10.13 1.84
N ARG A 318 -19.65 9.00 1.89
CA ARG A 318 -19.51 7.94 0.89
C ARG A 318 -19.95 8.41 -0.49
N TYR A 319 -19.22 8.00 -1.51
CA TYR A 319 -19.62 8.21 -2.91
C TYR A 319 -20.51 7.08 -3.39
N ARG A 320 -21.39 7.36 -4.37
CA ARG A 320 -22.11 6.31 -5.11
C ARG A 320 -21.21 5.70 -6.19
N TYR A 321 -21.38 4.42 -6.51
CA TYR A 321 -20.58 3.71 -7.53
C TYR A 321 -20.56 4.40 -8.89
N ASP A 322 -21.70 4.87 -9.38
CA ASP A 322 -21.76 5.59 -10.66
C ASP A 322 -20.93 6.90 -10.64
N GLN A 323 -20.90 7.58 -9.49
CA GLN A 323 -20.14 8.81 -9.31
C GLN A 323 -18.64 8.54 -9.20
N LEU A 324 -18.28 7.46 -8.50
CA LEU A 324 -16.91 6.96 -8.39
C LEU A 324 -16.35 6.63 -9.77
N MET A 325 -17.04 5.78 -10.54
CA MET A 325 -16.58 5.39 -11.88
C MET A 325 -16.47 6.62 -12.81
N ARG A 326 -17.40 7.58 -12.69
CA ARG A 326 -17.31 8.84 -13.44
C ARG A 326 -16.10 9.68 -13.03
N LEU A 327 -15.74 9.71 -11.74
CA LEU A 327 -14.57 10.42 -11.24
C LEU A 327 -13.27 9.82 -11.82
N GLY A 328 -13.11 8.50 -11.76
CA GLY A 328 -11.94 7.82 -12.34
C GLY A 328 -11.79 8.09 -13.84
N TRP A 329 -12.84 7.80 -14.62
CA TRP A 329 -12.78 7.86 -16.08
C TRP A 329 -12.86 9.26 -16.68
N LYS A 330 -13.66 10.17 -16.10
CA LYS A 330 -13.85 11.52 -16.68
C LYS A 330 -12.95 12.59 -16.07
N VAL A 331 -12.39 12.36 -14.89
CA VAL A 331 -11.59 13.38 -14.18
C VAL A 331 -10.16 12.92 -14.03
N PHE A 332 -9.89 11.79 -13.37
CA PHE A 332 -8.51 11.39 -13.08
C PHE A 332 -7.75 10.90 -14.29
N LEU A 333 -8.37 10.12 -15.18
CA LEU A 333 -7.71 9.66 -16.40
C LEU A 333 -7.27 10.83 -17.30
N PRO A 334 -8.12 11.82 -17.65
CA PRO A 334 -7.68 12.97 -18.44
C PRO A 334 -6.64 13.84 -17.74
N ILE A 335 -6.78 14.08 -16.43
CA ILE A 335 -5.82 14.90 -15.66
C ILE A 335 -4.45 14.23 -15.62
N SER A 336 -4.39 12.93 -15.30
CA SER A 336 -3.13 12.20 -15.21
C SER A 336 -2.43 12.13 -16.57
N LEU A 337 -3.16 11.88 -17.67
CA LEU A 337 -2.61 11.88 -19.02
C LEU A 337 -2.08 13.27 -19.42
N ALA A 338 -2.84 14.33 -19.17
CA ALA A 338 -2.43 15.70 -19.47
C ALA A 338 -1.14 16.06 -18.71
N MET A 339 -1.05 15.67 -17.44
CA MET A 339 0.14 15.91 -16.62
C MET A 339 1.36 15.14 -17.09
N VAL A 340 1.21 13.91 -17.60
CA VAL A 340 2.33 13.18 -18.24
C VAL A 340 2.91 13.98 -19.40
N ILE A 341 2.06 14.54 -20.27
CA ILE A 341 2.51 15.34 -21.41
C ILE A 341 3.18 16.63 -20.94
N VAL A 342 2.60 17.32 -19.96
CA VAL A 342 3.16 18.56 -19.40
C VAL A 342 4.53 18.30 -18.76
N VAL A 343 4.65 17.28 -17.92
CA VAL A 343 5.91 16.93 -17.25
C VAL A 343 6.97 16.53 -18.26
N ALA A 344 6.62 15.68 -19.23
CA ALA A 344 7.54 15.29 -20.31
C ALA A 344 8.01 16.51 -21.13
N GLY A 345 7.10 17.42 -21.47
CA GLY A 345 7.41 18.65 -22.18
C GLY A 345 8.35 19.55 -21.40
N VAL A 346 8.06 19.81 -20.12
CA VAL A 346 8.91 20.63 -19.24
C VAL A 346 10.30 20.03 -19.11
N LEU A 347 10.42 18.72 -18.88
CA LEU A 347 11.72 18.05 -18.76
C LEU A 347 12.55 18.13 -20.04
N HIS A 348 11.90 17.99 -21.20
CA HIS A 348 12.56 18.09 -22.50
C HIS A 348 13.03 19.53 -22.80
N PHE A 349 12.15 20.53 -22.65
CA PHE A 349 12.49 21.92 -22.94
C PHE A 349 13.48 22.52 -21.93
N ALA A 350 13.42 22.10 -20.67
CA ALA A 350 14.38 22.55 -19.65
C ALA A 350 15.73 21.82 -19.76
N GLY A 351 15.84 20.74 -20.53
CA GLY A 351 17.06 19.93 -20.65
C GLY A 351 17.44 19.20 -19.35
N ILE A 352 16.49 19.04 -18.42
CA ILE A 352 16.70 18.43 -17.08
C ILE A 352 16.42 16.91 -17.13
N ALA A 353 16.05 16.38 -18.30
CA ALA A 353 15.72 14.97 -18.45
C ALA A 353 16.87 14.06 -17.96
N PRO A 354 16.58 13.10 -17.06
CA PRO A 354 17.56 12.10 -16.66
C PRO A 354 18.00 11.29 -17.89
N LYS A 355 19.31 11.10 -18.05
CA LYS A 355 19.90 10.27 -19.11
C LYS A 355 19.88 8.80 -18.73
#